data_AF-A0A9J5XYN9-F1
#
_entry.id   AF-A0A9J5XYN9-F1
#
_cell.length_a   1.000
_cell.length_b   1.000
_cell.length_c   1.000
_cell.angle_alpha   90.00
_cell.angle_beta   90.00
_cell.angle_gamma   90.00
#
_symmetry.space_group_name_H-M   'P 1'
#
loop_
_entity.id
_entity.type
_entity.pdbx_description
1 polymer ?
#
loop_
_entity_poly.entity_id
_entity_poly.type
_entity_poly.pdbx_seq_one_letter_code
_entity_poly.pdbx_strand_id
1 'polypeptide(L)'
;MTNFYNWNRVSVNYCDGSSFTGDVEEVNTVREENFRGARIYSKSCSTGFMANGLQNAKYAILSGSSAGGLATILNWDKFKSFFSNDSIMVKCVASAGFFIDINTISGAPYIQKMYQNVEDLH
;
A
#
# COMPACT_ATOMS: atom_id res chain seq x y z
N MET A 1 12.97 19.08 -7.01
CA MET A 1 12.97 17.75 -6.35
C MET A 1 14.33 17.47 -5.70
N THR A 2 14.87 18.41 -4.92
CA THR A 2 16.24 18.35 -4.36
C THR A 2 16.31 17.86 -2.92
N ASN A 3 15.18 17.60 -2.25
CA ASN A 3 15.17 17.34 -0.81
C ASN A 3 15.39 15.85 -0.43
N PHE A 4 15.33 14.92 -1.39
CA PHE A 4 15.41 13.46 -1.15
C PHE A 4 16.44 12.72 -2.02
N TYR A 5 17.30 13.43 -2.76
CA TYR A 5 18.16 12.82 -3.78
C TYR A 5 19.14 11.76 -3.23
N ASN A 6 19.57 11.91 -1.98
CA ASN A 6 20.52 11.00 -1.30
C ASN A 6 19.84 10.07 -0.28
N TRP A 7 18.51 9.90 -0.35
CA TRP A 7 17.80 8.97 0.51
C TRP A 7 17.89 7.54 -0.04
N ASN A 8 17.87 6.56 0.86
CA ASN A 8 17.59 5.18 0.48
C ASN A 8 16.18 5.12 -0.12
N ARG A 9 16.07 4.55 -1.32
CA ARG A 9 14.81 4.41 -2.06
C ARG A 9 14.53 2.94 -2.26
N VAL A 10 13.33 2.52 -1.90
CA VAL A 10 12.86 1.15 -2.07
C VAL A 10 11.47 1.19 -2.68
N SER A 11 11.19 0.27 -3.59
CA SER A 11 9.90 0.17 -4.29
C SER A 11 9.36 -1.25 -4.18
N VAL A 12 8.09 -1.37 -3.81
CA VAL A 12 7.32 -2.62 -3.97
C VAL A 12 6.51 -2.47 -5.25
N ASN A 13 6.70 -3.39 -6.19
CA ASN A 13 5.88 -3.40 -7.40
C ASN A 13 4.44 -3.80 -7.04
N TYR A 14 3.47 -3.09 -7.61
CA TYR A 14 2.07 -3.38 -7.44
C TYR A 14 1.68 -4.60 -8.28
N CYS A 15 1.33 -5.71 -7.64
CA CYS A 15 1.03 -6.98 -8.32
C CYS A 15 -0.11 -7.79 -7.70
N ASP A 16 -0.89 -7.19 -6.78
CA ASP A 16 -1.97 -7.88 -6.07
C ASP A 16 -3.38 -7.44 -6.49
N GLY A 17 -3.52 -6.33 -7.24
CA GLY A 17 -4.81 -5.83 -7.71
C GLY A 17 -5.72 -5.24 -6.62
N SER A 18 -5.29 -5.24 -5.35
CA SER A 18 -6.11 -4.88 -4.19
C SER A 18 -5.46 -3.83 -3.28
N SER A 19 -4.62 -2.93 -3.81
CA SER A 19 -3.91 -1.92 -3.00
C SER A 19 -3.22 -2.49 -1.75
N PHE A 20 -2.67 -3.71 -1.86
CA PHE A 20 -2.04 -4.47 -0.79
C PHE A 20 -2.96 -4.87 0.39
N THR A 21 -4.27 -5.00 0.19
CA THR A 21 -5.22 -5.39 1.26
C THR A 21 -5.70 -6.84 1.18
N GLY A 22 -5.77 -7.43 0.00
CA GLY A 22 -6.24 -8.81 -0.18
C GLY A 22 -5.34 -9.86 0.47
N ASP A 23 -5.94 -10.90 1.04
CA ASP A 23 -5.25 -12.03 1.66
C ASP A 23 -6.01 -13.36 1.47
N VAL A 24 -6.02 -13.85 0.23
CA VAL A 24 -6.68 -15.12 -0.13
C VAL A 24 -5.68 -16.24 -0.36
N GLU A 25 -6.00 -17.45 0.12
CA GLU A 25 -5.18 -18.63 -0.13
C GLU A 25 -5.46 -19.26 -1.50
N GLU A 26 -6.72 -19.26 -1.90
CA GLU A 26 -7.16 -19.78 -3.17
C GLU A 26 -6.52 -18.98 -4.33
N VAL A 27 -6.08 -19.72 -5.34
CA VAL A 27 -5.61 -19.14 -6.61
C VAL A 27 -6.81 -19.05 -7.53
N ASN A 28 -6.98 -17.91 -8.21
CA ASN A 28 -7.92 -17.84 -9.32
C ASN A 28 -7.38 -18.72 -10.45
N THR A 29 -7.88 -19.94 -10.57
CA THR A 29 -7.38 -20.95 -11.52
C THR A 29 -7.67 -20.61 -12.98
N VAL A 30 -8.60 -19.69 -13.25
CA VAL A 30 -8.95 -19.27 -14.61
C VAL A 30 -7.97 -18.23 -15.14
N ARG A 31 -7.47 -17.34 -14.27
CA ARG A 31 -6.55 -16.26 -14.65
C ARG A 31 -5.14 -16.40 -14.09
N GLU A 32 -4.90 -17.43 -13.29
CA GLU A 32 -3.65 -17.68 -12.56
C GLU A 32 -3.26 -16.52 -11.61
N GLU A 33 -4.26 -15.80 -11.11
CA GLU A 33 -4.08 -14.62 -10.25
C GLU A 33 -4.05 -14.99 -8.76
N ASN A 34 -3.22 -14.28 -8.00
CA ASN A 34 -3.07 -14.43 -6.56
C ASN A 34 -3.38 -13.10 -5.85
N PHE A 35 -4.43 -13.07 -5.03
CA PHE A 35 -4.83 -11.88 -4.27
C PHE A 35 -4.22 -11.89 -2.86
N ARG A 36 -2.89 -11.73 -2.79
CA ARG A 36 -2.09 -11.87 -1.56
C ARG A 36 -1.34 -10.59 -1.18
N GLY A 37 -1.91 -9.44 -1.52
CA GLY A 37 -1.32 -8.13 -1.32
C GLY A 37 -0.88 -7.86 0.13
N ALA A 38 -1.71 -8.24 1.10
CA ALA A 38 -1.39 -8.04 2.51
C ALA A 38 -0.14 -8.82 2.96
N ARG A 39 0.10 -10.02 2.39
CA ARG A 39 1.30 -10.82 2.65
C ARG A 39 2.53 -10.20 2.03
N ILE A 40 2.42 -9.77 0.77
CA ILE A 40 3.49 -9.08 0.04
C ILE A 40 3.92 -7.86 0.87
N TYR A 41 2.97 -7.02 1.26
CA TYR A 41 3.24 -5.84 2.08
C TYR A 41 3.94 -6.17 3.39
N SER A 42 3.43 -7.15 4.14
CA SER A 42 3.97 -7.54 5.45
C SER A 42 5.39 -8.08 5.32
N LYS A 43 5.67 -8.92 4.32
CA LYS A 43 7.00 -9.49 4.08
C LYS A 43 7.98 -8.46 3.54
N SER A 44 7.54 -7.58 2.63
CA SER A 44 8.33 -6.46 2.15
C SER A 44 8.73 -5.54 3.30
N CYS A 45 7.81 -5.16 4.18
CA CYS A 45 8.13 -4.31 5.33
C CYS A 45 9.07 -5.01 6.32
N SER A 46 8.68 -6.18 6.85
CA SER A 46 9.44 -6.87 7.91
C SER A 46 10.81 -7.37 7.44
N THR A 47 10.84 -8.27 6.47
CA THR A 47 12.07 -8.93 6.02
C THR A 47 12.76 -8.19 4.88
N GLY A 48 12.01 -7.45 4.06
CA GLY A 48 12.58 -6.71 2.94
C GLY A 48 13.24 -5.40 3.39
N PHE A 49 12.58 -4.60 4.24
CA PHE A 49 13.01 -3.24 4.51
C PHE A 49 13.59 -3.06 5.91
N MET A 50 12.85 -3.51 6.94
CA MET A 50 13.32 -3.37 8.32
C MET A 50 14.65 -4.08 8.48
N ALA A 51 14.69 -5.38 8.21
CA ALA A 51 15.91 -6.19 8.34
C ALA A 51 17.11 -5.65 7.53
N ASN A 52 16.85 -4.93 6.43
CA ASN A 52 17.89 -4.30 5.59
C ASN A 52 18.21 -2.85 5.98
N GLY A 53 17.91 -2.46 7.23
CA GLY A 53 18.40 -1.23 7.84
C GLY A 53 17.38 -0.10 7.99
N LEU A 54 16.14 -0.26 7.49
CA LEU A 54 15.10 0.75 7.69
C LEU A 54 14.79 0.96 9.18
N GLN A 55 14.90 -0.09 10.01
CA GLN A 55 14.75 -0.03 11.46
C GLN A 55 15.77 0.88 12.18
N ASN A 56 16.84 1.27 11.49
CA ASN A 56 17.91 2.13 12.00
C ASN A 56 17.84 3.55 11.42
N ALA A 57 16.83 3.84 10.59
CA ALA A 57 16.70 5.14 9.93
C ALA A 57 16.35 6.24 10.95
N LYS A 58 16.76 7.48 10.66
CA LYS A 58 16.29 8.66 11.41
C LYS A 58 14.89 9.11 10.97
N TYR A 59 14.63 8.96 9.67
CA TYR A 59 13.38 9.33 9.03
C TYR A 59 12.94 8.20 8.10
N ALA A 60 11.65 7.88 8.12
CA ALA A 60 11.06 6.90 7.22
C ALA A 60 9.79 7.49 6.60
N ILE A 61 9.64 7.35 5.28
CA ILE A 61 8.45 7.81 4.57
C ILE A 61 7.85 6.63 3.82
N LEU A 62 6.59 6.30 4.12
CA LEU A 62 5.76 5.45 3.27
C LEU A 62 5.11 6.33 2.21
N SER A 63 5.28 6.02 0.94
CA SER A 63 4.65 6.79 -0.14
C SER A 63 4.11 5.91 -1.23
N GLY A 64 3.04 6.37 -1.87
CA GLY A 64 2.46 5.72 -3.04
C GLY A 64 1.56 6.66 -3.83
N SER A 65 1.26 6.26 -5.07
CA SER A 65 0.41 7.00 -6.00
C SER A 65 -0.76 6.14 -6.48
N SER A 66 -1.94 6.73 -6.70
CA SER A 66 -3.15 6.02 -7.17
C SER A 66 -3.51 4.86 -6.21
N ALA A 67 -3.60 3.62 -6.69
CA ALA A 67 -3.78 2.43 -5.85
C ALA A 67 -2.71 2.31 -4.75
N GLY A 68 -1.46 2.70 -5.01
CA GLY A 68 -0.41 2.76 -3.98
C GLY A 68 -0.60 3.89 -2.98
N GLY A 69 -1.27 4.98 -3.38
CA GLY A 69 -1.67 6.06 -2.49
C GLY A 69 -2.75 5.58 -1.53
N LEU A 70 -3.75 4.84 -2.03
CA LEU A 70 -4.75 4.18 -1.19
C LEU A 70 -4.09 3.17 -0.24
N ALA A 71 -3.18 2.33 -0.76
CA ALA A 71 -2.39 1.40 0.05
C ALA A 71 -1.63 2.12 1.18
N THR A 72 -1.09 3.30 0.90
CA THR A 72 -0.40 4.15 1.88
C THR A 72 -1.34 4.61 2.99
N ILE A 73 -2.57 5.02 2.64
CA ILE A 73 -3.60 5.43 3.62
C ILE A 73 -3.99 4.22 4.48
N LEU A 74 -4.32 3.09 3.85
CA LEU A 74 -4.86 1.92 4.53
C LEU A 74 -3.83 1.18 5.40
N ASN A 75 -2.56 1.19 5.02
CA ASN A 75 -1.51 0.45 5.72
C ASN A 75 -0.58 1.33 6.56
N TRP A 76 -0.87 2.62 6.71
CA TRP A 76 -0.03 3.56 7.45
C TRP A 76 0.26 3.10 8.89
N ASP A 77 -0.78 2.76 9.66
CA ASP A 77 -0.62 2.37 11.06
C ASP A 77 0.19 1.07 11.18
N LYS A 78 -0.03 0.14 10.25
CA LYS A 78 0.75 -1.11 10.14
C LYS A 78 2.21 -0.82 9.82
N PHE A 79 2.51 0.11 8.90
CA PHE A 79 3.89 0.52 8.63
C PHE A 79 4.57 1.07 9.87
N LYS A 80 3.88 1.98 10.56
CA LYS A 80 4.38 2.60 11.79
C LYS A 80 4.64 1.57 12.88
N SER A 81 3.80 0.55 13.01
CA SER A 81 3.94 -0.51 14.01
C SER A 81 5.19 -1.38 13.86
N PHE A 82 5.85 -1.40 12.69
CA PHE A 82 7.11 -2.11 12.51
C PHE A 82 8.31 -1.41 13.17
N PHE A 83 8.17 -0.15 13.56
CA PHE A 83 9.21 0.60 14.25
C PHE A 83 8.99 0.53 15.76
N SER A 84 9.89 -0.15 16.47
CA SER A 84 9.88 -0.22 17.93
C SER A 84 10.54 0.99 18.60
N ASN A 85 11.21 1.85 17.82
CA ASN A 85 11.97 3.00 18.31
C ASN A 85 11.22 4.31 18.02
N ASP A 86 10.66 4.91 19.06
CA ASP A 86 9.91 6.16 18.99
C ASP A 86 10.76 7.38 18.56
N SER A 87 12.09 7.25 18.55
CA SER A 87 13.00 8.30 18.05
C SER A 87 12.99 8.41 16.53
N ILE A 88 12.47 7.41 15.81
CA ILE A 88 12.39 7.38 14.36
C ILE A 88 11.16 8.17 13.93
N MET A 89 11.36 9.24 13.15
CA MET A 89 10.24 10.00 12.63
C MET A 89 9.71 9.35 11.35
N VAL A 90 8.60 8.63 11.52
CA VAL A 90 7.84 8.00 10.44
C VAL A 90 6.78 8.96 9.93
N LYS A 91 6.61 9.06 8.60
CA LYS A 91 5.55 9.83 7.93
C LYS A 91 4.97 9.04 6.75
N CYS A 92 3.79 9.42 6.28
CA CYS A 92 3.22 8.92 5.03
C CYS A 92 2.93 10.06 4.05
N VAL A 93 3.04 9.76 2.76
CA VAL A 93 2.64 10.65 1.65
C VAL A 93 1.81 9.85 0.65
N ALA A 94 0.49 9.97 0.76
CA ALA A 94 -0.43 9.38 -0.20
C ALA A 94 -0.72 10.39 -1.33
N SER A 95 -0.35 10.05 -2.55
CA SER A 95 -0.62 10.86 -3.74
C SER A 95 -1.77 10.24 -4.52
N ALA A 96 -2.79 11.03 -4.91
CA ALA A 96 -3.94 10.56 -5.71
C ALA A 96 -4.60 9.27 -5.20
N GLY A 97 -4.56 9.02 -3.88
CA GLY A 97 -5.05 7.78 -3.26
C GLY A 97 -6.37 7.92 -2.52
N PHE A 98 -6.94 9.12 -2.48
CA PHE A 98 -8.22 9.38 -1.83
C PHE A 98 -9.33 9.41 -2.88
N PHE A 99 -10.26 8.47 -2.76
CA PHE A 99 -11.39 8.31 -3.67
C PHE A 99 -12.67 8.60 -2.90
N ILE A 100 -13.51 9.48 -3.46
CA ILE A 100 -14.75 9.91 -2.82
C ILE A 100 -15.88 8.98 -3.26
N ASP A 101 -16.63 8.43 -2.30
CA ASP A 101 -17.81 7.62 -2.57
C ASP A 101 -19.04 8.50 -2.84
N ILE A 102 -19.12 9.00 -4.07
CA ILE A 102 -20.26 9.78 -4.58
C ILE A 102 -20.61 9.34 -6.00
N ASN A 103 -21.83 9.67 -6.43
CA ASN A 103 -22.25 9.50 -7.81
C ASN A 103 -21.43 10.42 -8.74
N THR A 104 -21.15 9.91 -9.94
CA THR A 104 -20.57 10.69 -11.04
C THR A 104 -21.52 11.81 -11.49
N ILE A 105 -21.03 12.69 -12.38
CA ILE A 105 -21.85 13.71 -13.04
C ILE A 105 -23.08 13.14 -13.78
N SER A 106 -23.03 11.86 -14.16
CA SER A 106 -24.13 11.13 -14.82
C SER A 106 -25.04 10.37 -13.84
N GLY A 107 -24.81 10.50 -12.53
CA GLY A 107 -25.60 9.83 -11.49
C GLY A 107 -25.20 8.38 -11.21
N ALA A 108 -24.06 7.90 -11.73
CA ALA A 108 -23.63 6.52 -11.55
C ALA A 108 -22.71 6.36 -10.32
N PRO A 109 -22.88 5.32 -9.47
CA PRO A 109 -22.00 5.06 -8.32
C PRO A 109 -20.71 4.35 -8.76
N TYR A 110 -19.93 4.98 -9.63
CA TYR A 110 -18.79 4.35 -10.30
C TYR A 110 -17.70 3.89 -9.32
N ILE A 111 -17.28 4.76 -8.40
CA ILE A 111 -16.22 4.45 -7.42
C ILE A 111 -16.65 3.31 -6.50
N GLN A 112 -17.88 3.35 -5.99
CA GLN A 112 -18.45 2.27 -5.17
C GLN A 112 -18.40 0.92 -5.90
N LYS A 113 -18.93 0.85 -7.13
CA LYS A 113 -18.92 -0.38 -7.94
C LYS A 113 -17.52 -0.86 -8.28
N MET A 114 -16.61 0.07 -8.58
CA MET A 114 -15.22 -0.26 -8.86
C MET A 114 -14.56 -0.95 -7.66
N TYR A 115 -14.75 -0.42 -6.45
CA TYR A 115 -14.17 -1.03 -5.24
C TYR A 115 -14.91 -2.29 -4.80
N GLN A 116 -16.23 -2.40 -4.98
CA GLN A 116 -16.96 -3.66 -4.78
C GLN A 116 -16.39 -4.78 -5.67
N ASN A 117 -16.10 -4.49 -6.94
CA ASN A 117 -15.47 -5.48 -7.82
C ASN A 117 -14.06 -5.88 -7.37
N VAL A 118 -13.34 -5.02 -6.65
CA VAL A 118 -12.03 -5.36 -6.07
C VAL A 118 -12.22 -6.22 -4.83
N GLU A 119 -13.18 -5.86 -3.97
CA GLU A 119 -13.56 -6.65 -2.79
C GLU A 119 -14.01 -8.06 -3.16
N ASP A 120 -14.82 -8.21 -4.21
CA ASP A 120 -15.30 -9.51 -4.68
C ASP A 120 -14.19 -10.45 -5.19
N LEU A 121 -12.96 -9.94 -5.41
CA LEU A 121 -11.81 -10.77 -5.80
C LEU A 121 -11.13 -11.43 -4.59
N HIS A 122 -11.38 -10.96 -3.37
CA HIS A 122 -10.65 -11.40 -2.17
C HIS A 122 -11.49 -11.54 -0.89
#